data_AF-A0A8J3INA5-F1
#
_entry.id   AF-A0A8J3INA5-F1
#
_cell.length_a   1.000
_cell.length_b   1.000
_cell.length_c   1.000
_cell.angle_alpha   90.00
_cell.angle_beta   90.00
_cell.angle_gamma   90.00
#
_symmetry.space_group_name_H-M   'P 1'
#
loop_
_entity.id
_entity.type
_entity.pdbx_description
1 polymer ?
#
loop_
_entity_poly.entity_id
_entity_poly.type
_entity_poly.pdbx_seq_one_letter_code
_entity_poly.pdbx_strand_id
1 'polypeptide(L)'
;MAQNYRLKQARELRGWSQAKVAELIGTDATTVSRWERGIFSPTPYFREKLCVLFEKNAEELGLLETSQPSQQPEHTTGTARTAGAEPQKVASPSDDIFAYILESASQDHQAYMLWEYAYVQALRGQYDEAQQLGEASLNVFEQSGHPNAAAIRAWLLQHDLLSPRSPSTGDLAHDTPPRPKSPQEKPAKSRFPWGGVGVLLAILIVATAAFSGFSYYQSHFSPTPRVSLNASQQHQTTSYVSLSEFSATPIVQPTAAFTPVPSPTQAVATQTASTSSTTLAVLSPSQLTSHICQPDSQMFRCTLTLSVSGSSQEVFAWRASSRGIIAQINPTSGQITADQPYQIIVYINQASTQHGSLDFSLHAPVSGDTASASASWQ
;
A
#
# COMPACT_ATOMS: atom_id res chain seq x y z
N MET A 1 20.32 -1.09 -15.38
CA MET A 1 19.46 -0.68 -16.52
C MET A 1 19.74 0.78 -16.86
N ALA A 2 19.48 1.20 -18.10
CA ALA A 2 19.71 2.58 -18.54
C ALA A 2 18.60 3.52 -18.08
N GLN A 3 18.95 4.78 -17.79
CA GLN A 3 18.00 5.82 -17.38
C GLN A 3 16.93 6.08 -18.47
N ASN A 4 15.66 6.25 -18.09
CA ASN A 4 14.58 6.56 -19.03
C ASN A 4 14.50 8.07 -19.30
N TYR A 5 15.40 8.54 -20.16
CA TYR A 5 15.46 9.95 -20.57
C TYR A 5 14.21 10.41 -21.33
N ARG A 6 13.51 9.51 -22.04
CA ARG A 6 12.32 9.85 -22.84
C ARG A 6 11.14 10.27 -21.97
N LEU A 7 10.86 9.49 -20.92
CA LEU A 7 9.82 9.84 -19.95
C LEU A 7 10.12 11.15 -19.22
N LYS A 8 11.38 11.33 -18.78
CA LYS A 8 11.84 12.56 -18.12
C LYS A 8 11.68 13.78 -19.04
N GLN A 9 12.10 13.66 -20.29
CA GLN A 9 11.98 14.72 -21.29
C GLN A 9 10.52 15.09 -21.57
N ALA A 10 9.62 14.11 -21.71
CA ALA A 10 8.19 14.37 -21.92
C ALA A 10 7.57 15.18 -20.77
N ARG A 11 7.97 14.88 -19.52
CA ARG A 11 7.58 15.65 -18.34
C ARG A 11 8.13 17.08 -18.38
N GLU A 12 9.42 17.23 -18.64
CA GLU A 12 10.11 18.54 -18.62
C GLU A 12 9.64 19.47 -19.72
N LEU A 13 9.33 18.95 -20.91
CA LEU A 13 8.74 19.72 -22.02
C LEU A 13 7.38 20.36 -21.67
N ARG A 14 6.67 19.78 -20.70
CA ARG A 14 5.40 20.32 -20.18
C ARG A 14 5.58 21.16 -18.92
N GLY A 15 6.81 21.35 -18.44
CA GLY A 15 7.11 22.10 -17.22
C GLY A 15 6.57 21.43 -15.94
N TRP A 16 6.31 20.13 -15.97
CA TRP A 16 5.72 19.42 -14.83
C TRP A 16 6.77 18.91 -13.84
N SER A 17 6.44 18.95 -12.55
CA SER A 17 7.22 18.25 -11.53
C SER A 17 6.88 16.75 -11.52
N GLN A 18 7.74 15.92 -10.95
CA GLN A 18 7.46 14.48 -10.78
C GLN A 18 6.20 14.25 -9.94
N ALA A 19 5.99 15.08 -8.90
CA ALA A 19 4.78 15.08 -8.09
C ALA A 19 3.52 15.39 -8.91
N LYS A 20 3.61 16.30 -9.89
CA LYS A 20 2.46 16.62 -10.75
C LYS A 20 2.07 15.44 -11.64
N VAL A 21 3.04 14.75 -12.22
CA VAL A 21 2.78 13.53 -13.00
C VAL A 21 2.18 12.44 -12.12
N ALA A 22 2.70 12.28 -10.90
CA ALA A 22 2.23 11.29 -9.94
C ALA A 22 0.76 11.52 -9.55
N GLU A 23 0.39 12.77 -9.24
CA GLU A 23 -0.99 13.19 -8.96
C GLU A 23 -1.92 12.84 -10.13
N LEU A 24 -1.52 13.16 -11.37
CA LEU A 24 -2.35 12.99 -12.57
C LEU A 24 -2.65 11.52 -12.90
N ILE A 25 -1.77 10.58 -12.50
CA ILE A 25 -1.94 9.15 -12.78
C ILE A 25 -2.29 8.33 -11.53
N GLY A 26 -2.37 8.96 -10.36
CA GLY A 26 -2.72 8.32 -9.09
C GLY A 26 -1.60 7.45 -8.51
N THR A 27 -0.38 7.98 -8.42
CA THR A 27 0.78 7.34 -7.80
C THR A 27 1.58 8.36 -6.96
N ASP A 28 2.79 8.00 -6.53
CA ASP A 28 3.70 8.84 -5.77
C ASP A 28 4.89 9.35 -6.60
N ALA A 29 5.44 10.51 -6.21
CA ALA A 29 6.55 11.14 -6.93
C ALA A 29 7.82 10.29 -6.92
N THR A 30 8.04 9.49 -5.87
CA THR A 30 9.19 8.59 -5.76
C THR A 30 9.13 7.45 -6.77
N THR A 31 7.94 6.94 -7.07
CA THR A 31 7.69 5.95 -8.13
C THR A 31 7.98 6.53 -9.51
N VAL A 32 7.50 7.75 -9.81
CA VAL A 32 7.85 8.44 -11.07
C VAL A 32 9.37 8.66 -11.18
N SER A 33 10.03 9.05 -10.10
CA SER A 33 11.49 9.19 -10.04
C SER A 33 12.24 7.88 -10.29
N ARG A 34 11.72 6.75 -9.80
CA ARG A 34 12.31 5.41 -10.07
C ARG A 34 12.17 5.02 -11.54
N TRP A 35 11.04 5.34 -12.18
CA TRP A 35 10.85 5.11 -13.61
C TRP A 35 11.76 5.98 -14.47
N GLU A 36 11.84 7.29 -14.18
CA GLU A 36 12.73 8.20 -14.92
C GLU A 36 14.20 7.81 -14.78
N ARG A 37 14.62 7.24 -13.65
CA ARG A 37 15.97 6.74 -13.41
C ARG A 37 16.23 5.35 -14.01
N GLY A 38 15.21 4.69 -14.56
CA GLY A 38 15.33 3.32 -15.09
C GLY A 38 15.61 2.28 -14.01
N ILE A 39 15.28 2.58 -12.75
CA ILE A 39 15.41 1.63 -11.62
C ILE A 39 14.29 0.59 -11.69
N PHE A 40 13.10 1.02 -12.10
CA PHE A 40 11.94 0.17 -12.35
C PHE A 40 11.26 0.59 -13.65
N SER A 41 10.60 -0.36 -14.29
CA SER A 41 9.67 -0.08 -15.38
C SER A 41 8.25 0.00 -14.83
N PRO A 42 7.41 0.97 -15.26
CA PRO A 42 6.01 1.04 -14.83
C PRO A 42 5.27 -0.26 -15.18
N THR A 43 4.29 -0.63 -14.36
CA THR A 43 3.38 -1.76 -14.66
C THR A 43 2.51 -1.43 -15.87
N PRO A 44 1.86 -2.42 -16.53
CA PRO A 44 0.97 -2.16 -17.67
C PRO A 44 -0.10 -1.09 -17.40
N TYR A 45 -0.69 -1.09 -16.19
CA TYR A 45 -1.65 -0.07 -15.76
C TYR A 45 -1.08 1.35 -15.80
N PHE A 46 0.12 1.55 -15.25
CA PHE A 46 0.74 2.87 -15.26
C PHE A 46 1.34 3.23 -16.61
N ARG A 47 1.75 2.26 -17.43
CA ARG A 47 2.14 2.51 -18.84
C ARG A 47 0.98 3.09 -19.63
N GLU A 48 -0.20 2.48 -19.53
CA GLU A 48 -1.40 2.98 -20.19
C GLU A 48 -1.72 4.41 -19.76
N LYS A 49 -1.73 4.68 -18.44
CA LYS A 49 -1.95 6.04 -17.93
C LYS A 49 -0.91 7.05 -18.39
N LEU A 50 0.37 6.67 -18.42
CA LEU A 50 1.44 7.55 -18.91
C LEU A 50 1.30 7.81 -20.42
N CYS A 51 0.95 6.80 -21.21
CA CYS A 51 0.69 6.96 -22.64
C CYS A 51 -0.48 7.92 -22.90
N VAL A 52 -1.58 7.75 -22.17
CA VAL A 52 -2.75 8.64 -22.23
C VAL A 52 -2.37 10.05 -21.77
N LEU A 53 -1.69 10.18 -20.63
CA LEU A 53 -1.28 11.47 -20.09
C LEU A 53 -0.39 12.23 -21.07
N PHE A 54 0.60 11.57 -21.66
CA PHE A 54 1.59 12.18 -22.55
C PHE A 54 1.19 12.22 -24.03
N GLU A 55 0.05 11.64 -24.40
CA GLU A 55 -0.39 11.47 -25.79
C GLU A 55 0.73 10.87 -26.66
N LYS A 56 1.41 9.87 -26.08
CA LYS A 56 2.57 9.18 -26.66
C LYS A 56 2.41 7.69 -26.47
N ASN A 57 2.99 6.91 -27.36
CA ASN A 57 3.01 5.46 -27.19
C ASN A 57 4.13 5.04 -26.21
N ALA A 58 4.12 3.76 -25.81
CA ALA A 58 5.05 3.22 -24.82
C ALA A 58 6.52 3.27 -25.30
N GLU A 59 6.76 3.12 -26.61
CA GLU A 59 8.10 3.19 -27.20
C GLU A 59 8.65 4.62 -27.18
N GLU A 60 7.82 5.60 -27.54
CA GLU A 60 8.14 7.03 -27.51
C GLU A 60 8.44 7.52 -26.09
N LEU A 61 7.85 6.90 -25.08
CA LEU A 61 8.12 7.16 -23.66
C LEU A 61 9.27 6.30 -23.08
N GLY A 62 9.90 5.44 -23.89
CA GLY A 62 11.00 4.58 -23.45
C GLY A 62 10.59 3.53 -22.42
N LEU A 63 9.34 3.06 -22.48
CA LEU A 63 8.75 2.09 -21.53
C LEU A 63 8.90 0.63 -21.99
N LEU A 64 9.47 0.41 -23.18
CA LEU A 64 9.75 -0.91 -23.74
C LEU A 64 11.26 -1.17 -23.70
N GLU A 65 11.65 -2.38 -23.31
CA GLU A 65 13.03 -2.84 -23.42
C GLU A 65 13.34 -3.08 -24.90
N THR A 66 14.06 -2.16 -25.53
CA THR A 66 14.68 -2.43 -26.82
C THR A 66 15.83 -3.39 -26.59
N SER A 67 15.57 -4.68 -26.76
CA SER A 67 16.61 -5.67 -27.02
C SER A 67 17.34 -5.26 -28.30
N GLN A 68 18.42 -4.49 -28.18
CA GLN A 68 19.38 -4.34 -29.25
C GLN A 68 19.95 -5.74 -29.54
N PRO A 69 19.88 -6.24 -30.80
CA PRO A 69 20.51 -7.50 -31.15
C PRO A 69 22.02 -7.31 -31.05
N SER A 70 22.58 -7.80 -29.95
CA SER A 70 24.02 -7.88 -29.76
C SER A 70 24.56 -8.83 -30.83
N GLN A 71 25.23 -8.30 -31.85
CA GLN A 71 26.05 -9.10 -32.75
C GLN A 71 27.17 -9.72 -31.90
N GLN A 72 27.07 -11.00 -31.56
CA GLN A 72 28.18 -11.79 -31.06
C GLN A 72 28.89 -12.45 -32.26
N PRO A 73 30.21 -12.28 -32.41
CA PRO A 73 31.01 -13.22 -33.17
C PRO A 73 31.18 -14.50 -32.34
N GLU A 74 30.91 -15.63 -32.97
CA GLU A 74 31.24 -16.97 -32.50
C GLU A 74 32.73 -17.07 -32.15
N HIS A 75 33.06 -17.68 -31.01
CA HIS A 75 34.27 -18.50 -30.90
C HIS A 75 34.16 -19.50 -29.75
N THR A 76 34.85 -20.60 -29.98
CA THR A 76 34.57 -21.97 -29.59
C THR A 76 35.34 -22.42 -28.34
N THR A 77 34.78 -23.43 -27.67
CA THR A 77 35.49 -24.55 -27.01
C THR A 77 36.28 -24.30 -25.71
N GLY A 78 35.84 -24.97 -24.63
CA GLY A 78 36.69 -26.01 -24.04
C GLY A 78 37.14 -25.89 -22.57
N THR A 79 36.66 -26.86 -21.79
CA THR A 79 37.38 -27.62 -20.74
C THR A 79 37.39 -27.10 -19.29
N ALA A 80 37.32 -28.08 -18.39
CA ALA A 80 36.97 -28.02 -16.99
C ALA A 80 38.16 -28.03 -16.01
N ARG A 81 37.83 -27.73 -14.74
CA ARG A 81 38.20 -28.40 -13.46
C ARG A 81 39.20 -27.74 -12.48
N THR A 82 38.66 -27.48 -11.27
CA THR A 82 39.13 -27.85 -9.90
C THR A 82 39.59 -26.74 -8.92
N ALA A 83 38.75 -26.56 -7.91
CA ALA A 83 38.91 -26.30 -6.47
C ALA A 83 40.15 -25.59 -5.86
N GLY A 84 39.85 -24.60 -5.01
CA GLY A 84 40.66 -24.13 -3.87
C GLY A 84 39.80 -23.21 -2.99
N ALA A 85 39.66 -23.54 -1.70
CA ALA A 85 38.79 -22.84 -0.75
C ALA A 85 39.55 -21.76 0.05
N GLU A 86 39.01 -20.53 0.10
CA GLU A 86 39.21 -19.52 1.15
C GLU A 86 38.19 -18.36 0.98
N PRO A 87 38.10 -17.41 1.92
CA PRO A 87 37.05 -17.22 2.92
C PRO A 87 35.80 -16.50 2.41
N GLN A 88 34.68 -16.64 3.15
CA GLN A 88 33.35 -16.12 2.82
C GLN A 88 33.34 -14.61 2.52
N LYS A 89 33.50 -14.31 1.23
CA LYS A 89 33.19 -13.04 0.60
C LYS A 89 31.67 -12.91 0.55
N VAL A 90 31.17 -11.80 1.10
CA VAL A 90 29.79 -11.30 0.98
C VAL A 90 29.20 -11.75 -0.35
N ALA A 91 28.09 -12.49 -0.28
CA ALA A 91 27.42 -13.07 -1.42
C ALA A 91 27.24 -11.99 -2.50
N SER A 92 28.02 -12.11 -3.57
CA SER A 92 27.76 -11.44 -4.83
C SER A 92 26.36 -11.87 -5.26
N PRO A 93 25.50 -10.96 -5.76
CA PRO A 93 24.10 -11.25 -6.04
C PRO A 93 24.01 -12.34 -7.10
N SER A 94 23.71 -13.56 -6.68
CA SER A 94 23.51 -14.69 -7.56
C SER A 94 22.06 -14.70 -8.03
N ASP A 95 21.91 -14.48 -9.34
CA ASP A 95 20.85 -14.94 -10.27
C ASP A 95 19.40 -14.49 -10.07
N ASP A 96 18.99 -13.96 -8.92
CA ASP A 96 17.63 -13.47 -8.73
C ASP A 96 17.60 -12.01 -8.26
N ILE A 97 17.71 -11.11 -9.25
CA ILE A 97 17.56 -9.67 -9.07
C ILE A 97 16.19 -9.34 -8.44
N PHE A 98 15.14 -10.13 -8.73
CA PHE A 98 13.81 -9.90 -8.18
C PHE A 98 13.76 -10.26 -6.68
N ALA A 99 14.33 -11.39 -6.27
CA ALA A 99 14.47 -11.73 -4.85
C ALA A 99 15.33 -10.73 -4.09
N TYR A 100 16.46 -10.29 -4.66
CA TYR A 100 17.28 -9.23 -4.07
C TYR A 100 16.51 -7.91 -3.92
N ILE A 101 15.75 -7.51 -4.95
CA ILE A 101 14.94 -6.29 -4.91
C ILE A 101 13.82 -6.43 -3.86
N LEU A 102 13.11 -7.55 -3.82
CA LEU A 102 12.06 -7.80 -2.84
C LEU A 102 12.61 -7.79 -1.41
N GLU A 103 13.76 -8.42 -1.18
CA GLU A 103 14.43 -8.45 0.11
C GLU A 103 14.92 -7.06 0.51
N SER A 104 15.50 -6.28 -0.41
CA SER A 104 15.88 -4.90 -0.11
C SER A 104 14.66 -4.00 0.21
N ALA A 105 13.54 -4.21 -0.50
CA ALA A 105 12.32 -3.44 -0.30
C ALA A 105 11.60 -3.83 1.01
N SER A 106 11.64 -5.11 1.39
CA SER A 106 11.10 -5.58 2.67
C SER A 106 11.92 -5.03 3.84
N GLN A 107 13.26 -5.03 3.72
CA GLN A 107 14.17 -4.46 4.72
C GLN A 107 13.97 -2.95 4.87
N ASP A 108 13.87 -2.20 3.77
CA ASP A 108 13.57 -0.77 3.81
C ASP A 108 12.22 -0.51 4.50
N HIS A 109 11.17 -1.26 4.13
CA HIS A 109 9.85 -1.12 4.76
C HIS A 109 9.91 -1.40 6.27
N GLN A 110 10.57 -2.48 6.68
CA GLN A 110 10.77 -2.80 8.09
C GLN A 110 11.53 -1.67 8.83
N ALA A 111 12.55 -1.09 8.21
CA ALA A 111 13.29 0.03 8.78
C ALA A 111 12.41 1.27 8.97
N TYR A 112 11.51 1.58 8.03
CA TYR A 112 10.52 2.65 8.20
C TYR A 112 9.56 2.37 9.35
N MET A 113 9.04 1.14 9.46
CA MET A 113 8.14 0.79 10.56
C MET A 113 8.83 0.91 11.93
N LEU A 114 10.08 0.44 12.05
CA LEU A 114 10.87 0.60 13.27
C LEU A 114 11.09 2.08 13.62
N TRP A 115 11.35 2.92 12.62
CA TRP A 115 11.50 4.37 12.80
C TRP A 115 10.22 5.04 13.28
N GLU A 116 9.07 4.74 12.66
CA GLU A 116 7.78 5.30 13.07
C GLU A 116 7.44 4.93 14.52
N TYR A 117 7.69 3.68 14.90
CA TYR A 117 7.48 3.23 16.26
C TYR A 117 8.44 3.92 17.23
N ALA A 118 9.72 4.04 16.88
CA ALA A 118 10.70 4.78 17.69
C ALA A 118 10.25 6.22 17.97
N TYR A 119 9.78 6.92 16.93
CA TYR A 119 9.27 8.27 17.04
C TYR A 119 8.04 8.37 17.96
N VAL A 120 7.07 7.46 17.81
CA VAL A 120 5.88 7.41 18.68
C VAL A 120 6.25 7.13 20.14
N GLN A 121 7.19 6.21 20.39
CA GLN A 121 7.63 5.90 21.75
C GLN A 121 8.37 7.08 22.39
N ALA A 122 9.16 7.83 21.62
CA ALA A 122 9.78 9.07 22.11
C ALA A 122 8.74 10.14 22.48
N LEU A 123 7.68 10.31 21.68
CA LEU A 123 6.56 11.21 22.01
C LEU A 123 5.82 10.82 23.29
N ARG A 124 5.84 9.53 23.64
CA ARG A 124 5.25 8.99 24.88
C ARG A 124 6.21 9.04 26.08
N GLY A 125 7.42 9.55 25.89
CA GLY A 125 8.46 9.57 26.93
C GLY A 125 9.09 8.20 27.22
N GLN A 126 8.86 7.20 26.35
CA GLN A 126 9.42 5.85 26.46
C GLN A 126 10.77 5.81 25.74
N TYR A 127 11.77 6.49 26.31
CA TYR A 127 13.05 6.74 25.64
C TYR A 127 13.91 5.48 25.43
N ASP A 128 13.90 4.51 26.35
CA ASP A 128 14.66 3.26 26.19
C ASP A 128 14.17 2.45 24.98
N GLU A 129 12.85 2.37 24.80
CA GLU A 129 12.23 1.67 23.67
C GLU A 129 12.42 2.45 22.37
N ALA A 130 12.31 3.78 22.43
CA ALA A 130 12.58 4.66 21.30
C ALA A 130 14.02 4.54 20.80
N GLN A 131 14.99 4.47 21.71
CA GLN A 131 16.40 4.25 21.39
C GLN A 131 16.60 2.90 20.69
N GLN A 132 16.11 1.80 21.28
CA GLN A 132 16.28 0.47 20.70
C GLN A 132 15.68 0.37 19.28
N LEU A 133 14.46 0.85 19.10
CA LEU A 133 13.76 0.82 17.81
C LEU A 133 14.44 1.74 16.78
N GLY A 134 14.86 2.92 17.22
CA GLY A 134 15.53 3.90 16.37
C GLY A 134 16.89 3.41 15.88
N GLU A 135 17.70 2.81 16.74
CA GLU A 135 18.97 2.20 16.38
C GLU A 135 18.79 0.99 15.46
N ALA A 136 17.77 0.17 15.70
CA ALA A 136 17.44 -0.96 14.81
C ALA A 136 17.08 -0.47 13.41
N SER A 137 16.25 0.58 13.31
CA SER A 137 15.93 1.23 12.03
C SER A 137 17.19 1.79 11.35
N LEU A 138 18.01 2.52 12.10
CA LEU A 138 19.24 3.13 11.60
C LEU A 138 20.20 2.08 11.02
N ASN A 139 20.39 0.97 11.73
CA ASN A 139 21.28 -0.11 11.30
C ASN A 139 20.87 -0.70 9.94
N VAL A 140 19.56 -0.93 9.73
CA VAL A 140 19.06 -1.46 8.45
C VAL A 140 19.31 -0.46 7.32
N PHE A 141 19.01 0.83 7.52
CA PHE A 141 19.24 1.85 6.50
C PHE A 141 20.73 2.11 6.21
N GLU A 142 21.61 1.95 7.20
CA GLU A 142 23.06 2.03 6.99
C GLU A 142 23.58 0.87 6.15
N GLN A 143 23.10 -0.35 6.42
CA GLN A 143 23.49 -1.55 5.67
C GLN A 143 23.03 -1.50 4.21
N SER A 144 21.87 -0.93 3.94
CA SER A 144 21.37 -0.74 2.57
C SER A 144 21.92 0.51 1.87
N GLY A 145 22.64 1.38 2.59
CA GLY A 145 23.14 2.66 2.07
C GLY A 145 22.01 3.66 1.76
N HIS A 146 20.87 3.53 2.42
CA HIS A 146 19.67 4.32 2.18
C HIS A 146 19.84 5.77 2.66
N PRO A 147 19.36 6.79 1.90
CA PRO A 147 19.58 8.21 2.22
C PRO A 147 19.03 8.66 3.57
N ASN A 148 18.01 7.98 4.10
CA ASN A 148 17.39 8.34 5.39
C ASN A 148 18.26 8.00 6.61
N ALA A 149 19.30 7.18 6.47
CA ALA A 149 20.19 6.85 7.59
C ALA A 149 20.79 8.10 8.24
N ALA A 150 21.14 9.12 7.43
CA ALA A 150 21.67 10.39 7.94
C ALA A 150 20.64 11.17 8.77
N ALA A 151 19.38 11.23 8.31
CA ALA A 151 18.31 11.94 9.01
C ALA A 151 17.95 11.26 10.34
N ILE A 152 17.84 9.93 10.34
CA ILE A 152 17.52 9.14 11.54
C ILE A 152 18.65 9.26 12.57
N ARG A 153 19.91 9.13 12.13
CA ARG A 153 21.08 9.33 13.01
C ARG A 153 21.10 10.73 13.64
N ALA A 154 20.83 11.77 12.84
CA ALA A 154 20.79 13.14 13.34
C ALA A 154 19.69 13.33 14.39
N TRP A 155 18.51 12.73 14.18
CA TRP A 155 17.42 12.80 15.15
C TRP A 155 17.74 12.04 16.44
N LEU A 156 18.33 10.84 16.35
CA LEU A 156 18.72 10.08 17.55
C LEU A 156 19.79 10.83 18.36
N LEU A 157 20.76 11.45 17.70
CA LEU A 157 21.75 12.33 18.36
C LEU A 157 21.08 13.53 19.05
N GLN A 158 20.12 14.17 18.38
CA GLN A 158 19.42 15.34 18.93
C GLN A 158 18.64 15.02 20.21
N HIS A 159 18.20 13.77 20.38
CA HIS A 159 17.40 13.32 21.52
C HIS A 159 18.20 12.49 22.53
N ASP A 160 19.54 12.42 22.40
CA ASP A 160 20.43 11.60 23.23
C ASP A 160 20.06 10.10 23.24
N LEU A 161 19.50 9.60 22.12
CA LEU A 161 19.04 8.22 21.93
C LEU A 161 20.04 7.35 21.13
N LEU A 162 21.30 7.76 21.00
CA LEU A 162 22.35 6.89 20.47
C LEU A 162 23.20 6.34 21.60
N SER A 163 23.26 5.02 21.68
CA SER A 163 24.15 4.27 22.55
C SER A 163 25.60 4.67 22.24
N PRO A 164 26.41 5.00 23.26
CA PRO A 164 27.84 5.08 23.09
C PRO A 164 28.32 3.72 22.57
N ARG A 165 28.89 3.69 21.36
CA ARG A 165 29.45 2.46 20.79
C ARG A 165 30.48 1.92 21.78
N SER A 166 30.15 0.83 22.47
CA SER A 166 31.16 0.10 23.26
C SER A 166 32.24 -0.35 22.27
N PRO A 167 33.53 -0.12 22.56
CA PRO A 167 34.59 -0.58 21.68
C PRO A 167 34.49 -2.10 21.60
N SER A 168 34.19 -2.62 20.41
CA SER A 168 34.21 -4.04 20.14
C SER A 168 35.60 -4.56 20.46
N THR A 169 35.66 -5.53 21.38
CA THR A 169 36.78 -6.42 21.62
C THR A 169 37.23 -7.00 20.28
N GLY A 170 38.30 -6.46 19.71
CA GLY A 170 38.70 -6.73 18.34
C GLY A 170 39.92 -5.94 17.86
N ASP A 171 40.29 -4.85 18.54
CA ASP A 171 41.61 -4.24 18.40
C ASP A 171 42.45 -4.55 19.64
N LEU A 172 42.94 -5.78 19.71
CA LEU A 172 44.12 -6.08 20.49
C LEU A 172 45.32 -5.49 19.75
N ALA A 173 45.98 -4.58 20.46
CA ALA A 173 47.24 -3.94 20.14
C ALA A 173 48.20 -4.84 19.32
N HIS A 174 48.61 -4.35 18.16
CA HIS A 174 49.98 -4.56 17.72
C HIS A 174 50.73 -3.23 17.77
N ASP A 175 51.50 -3.11 18.85
CA ASP A 175 52.66 -2.25 18.96
C ASP A 175 53.53 -2.37 17.70
N THR A 176 53.80 -1.25 17.03
CA THR A 176 54.95 -1.11 16.13
C THR A 176 55.46 0.33 16.24
N PRO A 177 56.78 0.55 16.46
CA PRO A 177 57.32 1.81 16.96
C PRO A 177 57.40 2.92 15.90
N PRO A 178 57.49 4.20 16.29
CA PRO A 178 57.42 5.32 15.36
C PRO A 178 58.81 5.74 14.84
N ARG A 179 58.93 6.02 13.54
CA ARG A 179 60.05 6.84 12.97
C ARG A 179 59.76 7.25 11.51
N PRO A 180 60.25 8.39 10.99
CA PRO A 180 60.34 9.75 11.57
C PRO A 180 59.53 10.77 10.75
N LYS A 181 59.28 11.94 11.35
CA LYS A 181 58.67 13.12 10.70
C LYS A 181 59.62 13.74 9.67
N SER A 182 59.08 14.24 8.56
CA SER A 182 59.72 15.26 7.70
C SER A 182 58.63 16.18 7.11
N PRO A 183 58.97 17.41 6.66
CA PRO A 183 58.64 18.61 7.44
C PRO A 183 57.43 19.40 6.93
N GLN A 184 56.94 20.23 7.85
CA GLN A 184 55.89 21.22 7.74
C GLN A 184 55.76 21.95 6.39
N GLU A 185 54.53 22.01 5.87
CA GLU A 185 54.06 23.19 5.15
C GLU A 185 53.04 23.96 6.02
N LYS A 186 53.33 25.24 6.21
CA LYS A 186 52.59 26.20 7.04
C LYS A 186 51.24 26.52 6.37
N PRO A 187 50.15 26.72 7.13
CA PRO A 187 48.95 27.29 6.55
C PRO A 187 49.16 28.80 6.30
N ALA A 188 49.14 29.20 5.02
CA ALA A 188 49.07 30.59 4.63
C ALA A 188 47.68 31.15 5.00
N LYS A 189 47.65 32.00 6.03
CA LYS A 189 46.50 32.81 6.38
C LYS A 189 46.26 33.85 5.28
N SER A 190 45.32 33.60 4.38
CA SER A 190 44.74 34.65 3.54
C SER A 190 43.61 35.33 4.31
N ARG A 191 43.94 36.43 4.98
CA ARG A 191 42.97 37.45 5.38
C ARG A 191 42.72 38.33 4.15
N PHE A 192 41.53 38.27 3.59
CA PHE A 192 41.06 39.26 2.62
C PHE A 192 39.81 39.97 3.17
N PRO A 193 39.84 41.29 3.41
CA PRO A 193 38.77 42.02 4.07
C PRO A 193 37.88 42.74 3.04
N TRP A 194 36.71 42.21 2.72
CA TRP A 194 35.65 42.98 2.04
C TRP A 194 34.42 43.08 2.94
N GLY A 195 34.43 44.11 3.78
CA GLY A 195 33.28 44.54 4.54
C GLY A 195 32.27 45.30 3.68
N GLY A 196 31.01 45.25 4.09
CA GLY A 196 30.00 46.27 3.80
C GLY A 196 29.14 46.09 2.55
N VAL A 197 29.70 45.68 1.41
CA VAL A 197 28.94 45.76 0.14
C VAL A 197 27.99 44.58 -0.09
N GLY A 198 28.39 43.35 0.29
CA GLY A 198 27.58 42.15 0.09
C GLY A 198 26.32 42.07 0.95
N VAL A 199 26.36 42.63 2.16
CA VAL A 199 25.22 42.64 3.09
C VAL A 199 24.15 43.64 2.62
N LEU A 200 24.55 44.79 2.07
CA LEU A 200 23.61 45.77 1.51
C LEU A 200 22.92 45.25 0.24
N LEU A 201 23.63 44.48 -0.59
CA LEU A 201 23.04 43.82 -1.77
C LEU A 201 22.05 42.71 -1.38
N ALA A 202 22.36 41.92 -0.34
CA ALA A 202 21.43 40.91 0.17
C ALA A 202 20.16 41.53 0.78
N ILE A 203 20.28 42.64 1.53
CA ILE A 203 19.12 43.35 2.10
C ILE A 203 18.25 43.97 0.98
N LEU A 204 18.84 44.51 -0.08
CA LEU A 204 18.10 45.04 -1.23
C LEU A 204 17.34 43.96 -2.01
N ILE A 205 17.90 42.74 -2.13
CA ILE A 205 17.24 41.61 -2.79
C ILE A 205 16.05 41.09 -1.95
N VAL A 206 16.19 41.04 -0.62
CA VAL A 206 15.09 40.62 0.27
C VAL A 206 13.98 41.68 0.32
N ALA A 207 14.32 42.97 0.32
CA ALA A 207 13.34 44.06 0.31
C ALA A 207 12.53 44.14 -0.99
N THR A 208 13.17 43.86 -2.14
CA THR A 208 12.50 43.85 -3.45
C THR A 208 11.59 42.63 -3.62
N ALA A 209 11.96 41.46 -3.07
CA ALA A 209 11.09 40.28 -3.03
C ALA A 209 9.88 40.48 -2.09
N ALA A 210 10.05 41.18 -0.97
CA ALA A 210 8.95 41.49 -0.04
C ALA A 210 7.95 42.49 -0.63
N PHE A 211 8.41 43.52 -1.36
CA PHE A 211 7.51 44.51 -1.97
C PHE A 211 6.76 44.00 -3.21
N SER A 212 7.35 43.10 -3.99
CA SER A 212 6.67 42.48 -5.14
C SER A 212 5.73 41.34 -4.75
N GLY A 213 5.99 40.64 -3.64
CA GLY A 213 5.09 39.61 -3.10
C GLY A 213 3.83 40.17 -2.41
N PHE A 214 3.89 41.39 -1.86
CA PHE A 214 2.75 42.00 -1.16
C PHE A 214 1.67 42.55 -2.11
N SER A 215 2.05 43.07 -3.29
CA SER A 215 1.08 43.57 -4.29
C SER A 215 0.31 42.46 -5.02
N TYR A 216 0.78 41.21 -5.00
CA TYR A 216 0.05 40.08 -5.62
C TYR A 216 -0.96 39.42 -4.65
N TYR A 217 -0.77 39.57 -3.34
CA TYR A 217 -1.64 38.94 -2.33
C TYR A 217 -2.90 39.75 -1.98
N GLN A 218 -2.95 41.05 -2.34
CA GLN A 218 -4.09 41.91 -2.01
C GLN A 218 -5.19 41.93 -3.09
N SER A 219 -5.00 41.28 -4.24
CA SER A 219 -5.96 41.27 -5.35
C SER A 219 -6.79 39.98 -5.52
N HIS A 220 -6.65 38.98 -4.64
CA HIS A 220 -7.38 37.70 -4.77
C HIS A 220 -8.23 37.25 -3.57
N PHE A 221 -8.42 38.09 -2.55
CA PHE A 221 -9.36 37.80 -1.46
C PHE A 221 -10.63 38.65 -1.59
N SER A 222 -11.62 38.12 -2.32
CA SER A 222 -13.01 38.53 -2.13
C SER A 222 -13.59 37.82 -0.90
N PRO A 223 -14.34 38.53 -0.03
CA PRO A 223 -14.95 37.93 1.15
C PRO A 223 -16.09 37.00 0.74
N THR A 224 -16.09 35.77 1.25
CA THR A 224 -17.21 34.85 1.13
C THR A 224 -18.44 35.43 1.87
N PRO A 225 -19.62 35.50 1.23
CA PRO A 225 -20.84 35.79 1.96
C PRO A 225 -21.23 34.57 2.80
N ARG A 226 -21.55 34.81 4.08
CA ARG A 226 -22.23 33.82 4.94
C ARG A 226 -23.54 33.41 4.27
N VAL A 227 -23.67 32.15 3.88
CA VAL A 227 -24.97 31.58 3.53
C VAL A 227 -25.63 31.12 4.81
N SER A 228 -26.67 31.86 5.18
CA SER A 228 -27.63 31.54 6.20
C SER A 228 -28.43 30.30 5.79
N LEU A 229 -28.63 29.38 6.72
CA LEU A 229 -29.63 28.32 6.60
C LEU A 229 -31.00 28.96 6.34
N ASN A 230 -31.62 28.66 5.20
CA ASN A 230 -33.07 28.61 5.14
C ASN A 230 -33.55 27.67 4.04
N ALA A 231 -34.41 26.75 4.48
CA ALA A 231 -35.13 25.81 3.66
C ALA A 231 -36.26 26.53 2.92
N SER A 232 -36.39 26.25 1.63
CA SER A 232 -37.68 26.31 0.94
C SER A 232 -37.58 25.59 -0.39
N GLN A 233 -38.43 24.57 -0.53
CA GLN A 233 -38.78 23.87 -1.75
C GLN A 233 -39.03 24.84 -2.91
N GLN A 234 -38.63 24.48 -4.13
CA GLN A 234 -39.50 24.54 -5.29
C GLN A 234 -38.91 23.78 -6.50
N HIS A 235 -39.80 23.04 -7.15
CA HIS A 235 -39.62 22.30 -8.39
C HIS A 235 -39.22 23.21 -9.56
N GLN A 236 -38.38 22.74 -10.50
CA GLN A 236 -38.70 22.67 -11.93
C GLN A 236 -37.58 22.06 -12.79
N THR A 237 -37.92 20.92 -13.40
CA THR A 237 -37.92 20.60 -14.85
C THR A 237 -36.74 20.99 -15.73
N THR A 238 -36.13 19.95 -16.35
CA THR A 238 -35.70 19.73 -17.77
C THR A 238 -34.40 18.91 -17.77
N SER A 239 -34.14 17.92 -18.62
CA SER A 239 -34.88 17.21 -19.68
C SER A 239 -33.98 16.03 -20.07
N TYR A 240 -34.46 14.79 -20.01
CA TYR A 240 -33.75 13.63 -20.57
C TYR A 240 -34.51 13.11 -21.80
N VAL A 241 -33.75 12.97 -22.89
CA VAL A 241 -34.21 12.56 -24.22
C VAL A 241 -34.60 11.08 -24.19
N SER A 242 -35.79 10.80 -24.72
CA SER A 242 -36.39 9.49 -24.87
C SER A 242 -35.84 8.77 -26.10
N LEU A 243 -35.57 7.47 -25.98
CA LEU A 243 -35.58 6.53 -27.10
C LEU A 243 -36.34 5.28 -26.66
N SER A 244 -37.56 5.14 -27.18
CA SER A 244 -38.37 3.93 -27.12
C SER A 244 -38.86 3.62 -28.51
N GLU A 245 -38.54 2.44 -29.03
CA GLU A 245 -39.43 1.62 -29.88
C GLU A 245 -38.70 0.32 -30.23
N PHE A 246 -39.24 -0.82 -29.80
CA PHE A 246 -39.67 -1.85 -30.74
C PHE A 246 -40.70 -2.78 -30.06
N SER A 247 -41.75 -3.02 -30.82
CA SER A 247 -43.04 -3.59 -30.47
C SER A 247 -43.00 -5.10 -30.24
N ALA A 248 -43.81 -5.58 -29.29
CA ALA A 248 -44.17 -6.98 -29.15
C ALA A 248 -45.38 -7.32 -30.05
N THR A 249 -45.39 -8.54 -30.58
CA THR A 249 -46.59 -9.20 -31.16
C THR A 249 -46.80 -10.58 -30.50
N PRO A 250 -48.04 -11.08 -30.38
CA PRO A 250 -48.37 -12.27 -29.58
C PRO A 250 -48.64 -13.51 -30.44
N ILE A 251 -48.27 -14.71 -29.97
CA ILE A 251 -48.77 -15.99 -30.52
C ILE A 251 -49.03 -17.01 -29.39
N VAL A 252 -50.34 -17.22 -29.14
CA VAL A 252 -51.12 -18.46 -28.96
C VAL A 252 -50.48 -19.69 -28.28
N GLN A 253 -51.15 -20.08 -27.19
CA GLN A 253 -51.10 -21.29 -26.38
C GLN A 253 -51.75 -22.50 -27.07
N PRO A 254 -51.39 -23.75 -26.71
CA PRO A 254 -52.35 -24.85 -26.76
C PRO A 254 -52.53 -25.55 -25.41
N THR A 255 -53.81 -25.76 -25.13
CA THR A 255 -54.44 -26.56 -24.08
C THR A 255 -54.07 -28.05 -24.17
N ALA A 256 -53.81 -28.68 -23.03
CA ALA A 256 -54.14 -30.09 -22.82
C ALA A 256 -54.41 -30.34 -21.33
N ALA A 257 -55.64 -30.73 -21.03
CA ALA A 257 -56.09 -31.20 -19.73
C ALA A 257 -56.01 -32.72 -19.67
N PHE A 258 -55.58 -33.29 -18.53
CA PHE A 258 -55.92 -34.66 -18.16
C PHE A 258 -56.25 -34.73 -16.66
N THR A 259 -57.28 -35.53 -16.40
CA THR A 259 -58.08 -35.77 -15.19
C THR A 259 -57.36 -36.50 -14.04
N PRO A 260 -57.93 -36.51 -12.81
CA PRO A 260 -57.37 -37.15 -11.62
C PRO A 260 -57.85 -38.61 -11.42
N VAL A 261 -57.06 -39.42 -10.73
CA VAL A 261 -57.43 -40.77 -10.23
C VAL A 261 -57.00 -40.86 -8.74
N PRO A 262 -57.80 -41.48 -7.84
CA PRO A 262 -57.63 -41.35 -6.38
C PRO A 262 -56.78 -42.44 -5.69
N SER A 263 -56.41 -42.11 -4.44
CA SER A 263 -55.69 -42.77 -3.31
C SER A 263 -55.64 -44.32 -3.20
N PRO A 264 -54.75 -44.86 -2.33
CA PRO A 264 -55.15 -45.07 -0.92
C PRO A 264 -54.09 -44.70 0.14
N THR A 265 -54.59 -44.06 1.20
CA THR A 265 -54.29 -44.24 2.63
C THR A 265 -53.05 -45.04 3.04
N GLN A 266 -52.16 -44.45 3.85
CA GLN A 266 -51.72 -45.05 5.12
C GLN A 266 -50.92 -44.10 6.03
N ALA A 267 -51.18 -44.32 7.33
CA ALA A 267 -50.37 -44.03 8.51
C ALA A 267 -50.22 -42.57 8.99
N VAL A 268 -51.16 -42.23 9.88
CA VAL A 268 -50.97 -41.33 11.02
C VAL A 268 -49.66 -41.65 11.74
N ALA A 269 -48.74 -40.69 11.74
CA ALA A 269 -47.73 -40.57 12.79
C ALA A 269 -47.83 -39.16 13.35
N THR A 270 -48.51 -39.04 14.48
CA THR A 270 -48.53 -37.84 15.33
C THR A 270 -47.11 -37.64 15.85
N GLN A 271 -46.27 -36.98 15.07
CA GLN A 271 -45.03 -36.41 15.58
C GLN A 271 -45.38 -35.07 16.18
N THR A 272 -45.41 -35.03 17.51
CA THR A 272 -45.32 -33.81 18.29
C THR A 272 -43.98 -33.17 17.91
N ALA A 273 -43.98 -32.35 16.86
CA ALA A 273 -42.83 -31.57 16.47
C ALA A 273 -42.61 -30.54 17.58
N SER A 274 -41.71 -30.86 18.51
CA SER A 274 -41.04 -29.86 19.33
C SER A 274 -40.36 -28.90 18.36
N THR A 275 -41.03 -27.80 18.07
CA THR A 275 -40.57 -26.72 17.20
C THR A 275 -39.36 -26.09 17.89
N SER A 276 -38.21 -26.71 17.65
CA SER A 276 -36.92 -26.16 18.02
C SER A 276 -36.64 -25.14 16.93
N SER A 277 -36.88 -23.87 17.23
CA SER A 277 -36.55 -22.75 16.35
C SER A 277 -35.03 -22.71 16.21
N THR A 278 -34.45 -23.50 15.31
CA THR A 278 -33.00 -23.47 15.08
C THR A 278 -32.68 -22.17 14.35
N THR A 279 -32.20 -21.18 15.08
CA THR A 279 -31.68 -19.92 14.54
C THR A 279 -30.54 -20.21 13.57
N LEU A 280 -30.70 -19.80 12.31
CA LEU A 280 -29.72 -20.04 11.23
C LEU A 280 -28.93 -18.78 10.94
N ALA A 281 -27.61 -18.89 10.82
CA ALA A 281 -26.74 -17.82 10.35
C ALA A 281 -25.98 -18.27 9.09
N VAL A 282 -25.85 -17.37 8.11
CA VAL A 282 -25.26 -17.66 6.80
C VAL A 282 -24.31 -16.52 6.40
N LEU A 283 -23.20 -16.89 5.78
CA LEU A 283 -22.29 -15.98 5.09
C LEU A 283 -22.43 -16.16 3.58
N SER A 284 -22.52 -15.05 2.86
CA SER A 284 -22.53 -15.01 1.40
C SER A 284 -21.43 -14.09 0.87
N PRO A 285 -20.51 -14.58 0.02
CA PRO A 285 -20.33 -15.98 -0.37
C PRO A 285 -19.81 -16.87 0.78
N SER A 286 -20.16 -18.17 0.76
CA SER A 286 -19.70 -19.16 1.75
C SER A 286 -18.39 -19.86 1.34
N GLN A 287 -17.96 -19.68 0.09
CA GLN A 287 -16.67 -20.13 -0.43
C GLN A 287 -15.95 -18.92 -1.02
N LEU A 288 -14.75 -18.65 -0.54
CA LEU A 288 -13.88 -17.55 -0.92
C LEU A 288 -12.71 -18.09 -1.72
N THR A 289 -12.42 -17.43 -2.84
CA THR A 289 -11.28 -17.72 -3.70
C THR A 289 -10.65 -16.41 -4.16
N SER A 290 -9.42 -16.50 -4.67
CA SER A 290 -8.71 -15.36 -5.29
C SER A 290 -9.47 -14.74 -6.47
N HIS A 291 -10.42 -15.46 -7.08
CA HIS A 291 -11.21 -14.97 -8.20
C HIS A 291 -12.40 -14.09 -7.79
N ILE A 292 -13.00 -14.37 -6.63
CA ILE A 292 -14.16 -13.59 -6.15
C ILE A 292 -13.77 -12.45 -5.20
N CYS A 293 -12.55 -12.50 -4.67
CA CYS A 293 -11.97 -11.42 -3.88
C CYS A 293 -11.12 -10.49 -4.77
N GLN A 294 -11.05 -9.22 -4.42
CA GLN A 294 -10.27 -8.24 -5.18
C GLN A 294 -8.81 -8.25 -4.72
N PRO A 295 -7.82 -8.31 -5.63
CA PRO A 295 -6.42 -8.16 -5.24
C PRO A 295 -6.19 -6.74 -4.69
N ASP A 296 -5.55 -6.65 -3.53
CA ASP A 296 -5.19 -5.41 -2.86
C ASP A 296 -3.77 -5.54 -2.29
N SER A 297 -2.79 -5.09 -3.06
CA SER A 297 -1.35 -5.22 -2.75
C SER A 297 -0.95 -6.68 -2.47
N GLN A 298 -0.63 -7.02 -1.21
CA GLN A 298 -0.27 -8.38 -0.77
C GLN A 298 -1.44 -9.16 -0.15
N MET A 299 -2.66 -8.64 -0.26
CA MET A 299 -3.87 -9.23 0.30
C MET A 299 -4.95 -9.42 -0.79
N PHE A 300 -5.93 -10.24 -0.46
CA PHE A 300 -7.21 -10.33 -1.16
C PHE A 300 -8.28 -9.67 -0.29
N ARG A 301 -8.92 -8.62 -0.82
CA ARG A 301 -10.05 -7.96 -0.19
C ARG A 301 -11.36 -8.66 -0.61
N CYS A 302 -11.94 -9.41 0.31
CA CYS A 302 -13.22 -10.10 0.16
C CYS A 302 -14.33 -9.29 0.84
N THR A 303 -15.52 -9.23 0.22
CA THR A 303 -16.72 -8.67 0.86
C THR A 303 -17.69 -9.81 1.17
N LEU A 304 -18.05 -9.96 2.44
CA LEU A 304 -18.98 -10.97 2.95
C LEU A 304 -20.27 -10.31 3.41
N THR A 305 -21.40 -10.98 3.22
CA THR A 305 -22.69 -10.62 3.78
C THR A 305 -23.08 -11.64 4.83
N LEU A 306 -23.22 -11.21 6.08
CA LEU A 306 -23.75 -12.00 7.19
C LEU A 306 -25.27 -11.80 7.27
N SER A 307 -26.03 -12.88 7.37
CA SER A 307 -27.48 -12.86 7.60
C SER A 307 -27.84 -13.88 8.69
N VAL A 308 -28.75 -13.52 9.58
CA VAL A 308 -29.28 -14.40 10.63
C VAL A 308 -30.80 -14.41 10.58
N SER A 309 -31.39 -15.61 10.59
CA SER A 309 -32.83 -15.83 10.67
C SER A 309 -33.23 -15.93 12.15
N GLY A 310 -34.15 -15.09 12.58
CA GLY A 310 -34.64 -15.01 13.95
C GLY A 310 -35.98 -14.26 14.00
N SER A 311 -36.45 -13.90 15.19
CA SER A 311 -37.63 -13.03 15.27
C SER A 311 -37.28 -11.62 14.76
N SER A 312 -38.17 -10.99 13.98
CA SER A 312 -37.87 -9.80 13.14
C SER A 312 -37.49 -8.50 13.87
N GLN A 313 -37.19 -8.55 15.17
CA GLN A 313 -36.68 -7.44 16.00
C GLN A 313 -35.53 -7.86 16.92
N GLU A 314 -35.09 -9.12 16.84
CA GLU A 314 -34.05 -9.66 17.68
C GLU A 314 -32.66 -9.23 17.20
N VAL A 315 -31.81 -8.89 18.16
CA VAL A 315 -30.44 -8.42 17.88
C VAL A 315 -29.46 -9.48 18.36
N PHE A 316 -28.56 -9.89 17.48
CA PHE A 316 -27.49 -10.83 17.76
C PHE A 316 -26.17 -10.08 17.88
N ALA A 317 -25.47 -10.24 19.00
CA ALA A 317 -24.06 -9.88 19.10
C ALA A 317 -23.23 -10.95 18.40
N TRP A 318 -22.27 -10.55 17.57
CA TRP A 318 -21.47 -11.47 16.78
C TRP A 318 -19.97 -11.19 16.91
N ARG A 319 -19.17 -12.24 16.74
CA ARG A 319 -17.70 -12.18 16.72
C ARG A 319 -17.16 -13.08 15.61
N ALA A 320 -16.09 -12.64 14.99
CA ALA A 320 -15.43 -13.34 13.89
C ALA A 320 -14.01 -13.77 14.27
N SER A 321 -13.56 -14.86 13.65
CA SER A 321 -12.21 -15.40 13.77
C SER A 321 -11.78 -16.07 12.46
N SER A 322 -10.49 -16.30 12.27
CA SER A 322 -9.97 -17.07 11.15
C SER A 322 -9.19 -18.29 11.64
N ARG A 323 -9.21 -19.37 10.85
CA ARG A 323 -8.50 -20.62 11.14
C ARG A 323 -7.77 -21.10 9.89
N GLY A 324 -6.49 -21.41 10.03
CA GLY A 324 -5.66 -21.92 8.92
C GLY A 324 -5.26 -20.87 7.88
N ILE A 325 -5.72 -19.62 8.00
CA ILE A 325 -5.37 -18.49 7.12
C ILE A 325 -5.03 -17.25 7.94
N ILE A 326 -4.14 -16.42 7.38
CA ILE A 326 -3.81 -15.11 7.91
C ILE A 326 -4.83 -14.12 7.32
N ALA A 327 -5.84 -13.76 8.11
CA ALA A 327 -6.90 -12.85 7.68
C ALA A 327 -7.12 -11.71 8.68
N GLN A 328 -7.36 -10.50 8.17
CA GLN A 328 -7.82 -9.34 8.95
C GLN A 328 -9.30 -9.10 8.64
N ILE A 329 -10.15 -9.18 9.65
CA ILE A 329 -11.60 -9.05 9.52
C ILE A 329 -12.01 -7.68 10.07
N ASN A 330 -12.74 -6.88 9.28
CA ASN A 330 -13.18 -5.54 9.67
C ASN A 330 -14.70 -5.37 9.48
N PRO A 331 -15.48 -5.17 10.55
CA PRO A 331 -15.08 -5.26 11.97
C PRO A 331 -14.94 -6.72 12.44
N THR A 332 -14.16 -6.98 13.49
CA THR A 332 -13.99 -8.34 14.08
C THR A 332 -15.16 -8.78 14.96
N SER A 333 -16.03 -7.86 15.34
CA SER A 333 -17.26 -8.13 16.11
C SER A 333 -18.26 -6.99 15.92
N GLY A 334 -19.54 -7.24 16.18
CA GLY A 334 -20.58 -6.24 16.05
C GLY A 334 -21.94 -6.74 16.53
N GLN A 335 -22.99 -6.05 16.09
CA GLN A 335 -24.38 -6.47 16.29
C GLN A 335 -25.09 -6.56 14.93
N ILE A 336 -26.03 -7.48 14.81
CA ILE A 336 -26.86 -7.66 13.61
C ILE A 336 -28.31 -7.89 14.05
N THR A 337 -29.25 -7.23 13.39
CA THR A 337 -30.69 -7.48 13.59
C THR A 337 -31.11 -8.64 12.69
N ALA A 338 -31.96 -9.53 13.20
CA ALA A 338 -32.52 -10.62 12.40
C ALA A 338 -33.16 -10.10 11.11
N ASP A 339 -32.99 -10.86 10.02
CA ASP A 339 -33.46 -10.54 8.67
C ASP A 339 -32.88 -9.25 8.04
N GLN A 340 -31.89 -8.61 8.67
CA GLN A 340 -31.13 -7.50 8.09
C GLN A 340 -29.71 -7.97 7.73
N PRO A 341 -29.30 -7.92 6.45
CA PRO A 341 -27.96 -8.32 6.05
C PRO A 341 -26.91 -7.30 6.54
N TYR A 342 -25.75 -7.79 6.97
CA TYR A 342 -24.63 -6.97 7.41
C TYR A 342 -23.37 -7.24 6.56
N GLN A 343 -22.75 -6.20 6.02
CA GLN A 343 -21.53 -6.34 5.20
C GLN A 343 -20.26 -6.30 6.05
N ILE A 344 -19.36 -7.24 5.79
CA ILE A 344 -18.04 -7.36 6.44
C ILE A 344 -16.96 -7.39 5.36
N ILE A 345 -15.88 -6.64 5.57
CA ILE A 345 -14.70 -6.68 4.71
C ILE A 345 -13.65 -7.57 5.36
N VAL A 346 -13.08 -8.49 4.58
CA VAL A 346 -12.02 -9.37 5.04
C VAL A 346 -10.82 -9.24 4.11
N TYR A 347 -9.65 -9.08 4.68
CA TYR A 347 -8.38 -9.09 3.96
C TYR A 347 -7.65 -10.40 4.24
N ILE A 348 -7.40 -11.20 3.21
CA ILE A 348 -6.70 -12.49 3.31
C ILE A 348 -5.31 -12.34 2.71
N ASN A 349 -4.27 -12.70 3.45
CA ASN A 349 -2.89 -12.58 2.94
C ASN A 349 -2.65 -13.55 1.77
N GLN A 350 -2.05 -13.08 0.68
CA GLN A 350 -1.73 -13.88 -0.51
C GLN A 350 -0.74 -15.03 -0.23
N ALA A 351 0.09 -14.91 0.81
CA ALA A 351 0.98 -15.97 1.27
C ALA A 351 0.22 -17.12 1.98
N SER A 352 -1.10 -17.00 2.19
CA SER A 352 -1.94 -18.08 2.70
C SER A 352 -2.10 -19.17 1.64
N THR A 353 -1.13 -20.08 1.57
CA THR A 353 -1.12 -21.25 0.66
C THR A 353 -1.96 -22.42 1.18
N GLN A 354 -2.70 -22.23 2.28
CA GLN A 354 -3.49 -23.24 2.95
C GLN A 354 -4.98 -22.95 2.81
N HIS A 355 -5.78 -24.01 2.64
CA HIS A 355 -7.22 -23.96 2.87
C HIS A 355 -7.48 -23.54 4.33
N GLY A 356 -8.49 -22.70 4.55
CA GLY A 356 -8.89 -22.32 5.90
C GLY A 356 -10.33 -21.85 5.97
N SER A 357 -10.70 -21.29 7.11
CA SER A 357 -12.05 -20.78 7.33
C SER A 357 -12.07 -19.45 8.06
N LEU A 358 -13.14 -18.70 7.81
CA LEU A 358 -13.59 -17.59 8.63
C LEU A 358 -14.80 -18.11 9.42
N ASP A 359 -14.72 -18.06 10.74
CA ASP A 359 -15.74 -18.59 11.65
C ASP A 359 -16.39 -17.43 12.41
N PHE A 360 -17.72 -17.33 12.35
CA PHE A 360 -18.53 -16.32 13.01
C PHE A 360 -19.43 -16.98 14.05
N SER A 361 -19.37 -16.49 15.29
CA SER A 361 -20.24 -16.89 16.40
C SER A 361 -21.21 -15.76 16.72
N LEU A 362 -22.49 -16.07 16.84
CA LEU A 362 -23.57 -15.14 17.14
C LEU A 362 -24.30 -15.58 18.42
N HIS A 363 -24.70 -14.61 19.22
CA HIS A 363 -25.49 -14.82 20.44
C HIS A 363 -26.51 -13.70 20.61
N ALA A 364 -27.77 -14.06 20.82
CA ALA A 364 -28.83 -13.14 21.19
C ALA A 364 -28.82 -12.96 22.72
N PRO A 365 -28.49 -11.76 23.24
CA PRO A 365 -28.35 -11.54 24.68
C PRO A 365 -29.69 -11.58 25.44
N VAL A 366 -30.84 -11.50 24.74
CA VAL A 366 -32.18 -11.47 25.34
C VAL A 366 -32.82 -12.86 25.40
N SER A 367 -32.86 -13.57 24.27
CA SER A 367 -33.43 -14.93 24.18
C SER A 367 -32.47 -16.02 24.66
N GLY A 368 -31.15 -15.75 24.60
CA GLY A 368 -30.12 -16.73 24.82
C GLY A 368 -29.76 -17.54 23.57
N ASP A 369 -30.41 -17.29 22.44
CA ASP A 369 -30.18 -18.05 21.20
C ASP A 369 -28.75 -17.88 20.69
N THR A 370 -28.21 -18.94 20.11
CA THR A 370 -26.87 -18.94 19.52
C THR A 370 -26.93 -19.43 18.09
N ALA A 371 -26.13 -18.81 17.22
CA ALA A 371 -25.97 -19.24 15.84
C ALA A 371 -24.50 -19.15 15.43
N SER A 372 -24.13 -19.84 14.36
CA SER A 372 -22.78 -19.78 13.81
C SER A 372 -22.82 -19.83 12.29
N ALA A 373 -21.87 -19.15 11.65
CA ALA A 373 -21.69 -19.18 10.21
C ALA A 373 -20.20 -19.29 9.90
N SER A 374 -19.85 -20.00 8.82
CA SER A 374 -18.46 -20.09 8.36
C SER A 374 -18.37 -19.90 6.84
N ALA A 375 -17.27 -19.31 6.40
CA ALA A 375 -16.88 -19.24 5.00
C ALA A 375 -15.50 -19.90 4.82
N SER A 376 -15.34 -20.73 3.79
CA SER A 376 -14.07 -21.42 3.51
C SER A 376 -13.22 -20.63 2.52
N TRP A 377 -11.91 -20.60 2.72
CA TRP A 377 -10.92 -20.11 1.76
C TRP A 377 -10.30 -21.30 1.02
N GLN A 378 -10.30 -21.25 -0.31
CA GLN A 378 -9.80 -22.32 -1.18
C GLN A 378 -8.78 -21.82 -2.19
#